data_AF-A0A9D5TDS5-F1
#
_entry.id   AF-A0A9D5TDS5-F1
#
_cell.length_a   1.000
_cell.length_b   1.000
_cell.length_c   1.000
_cell.angle_alpha   90.00
_cell.angle_beta   90.00
_cell.angle_gamma   90.00
#
_symmetry.space_group_name_H-M   'P 1'
#
loop_
_entity.id
_entity.type
_entity.pdbx_description
1 polymer ?
#
loop_
_entity_poly.entity_id
_entity_poly.type
_entity_poly.pdbx_seq_one_letter_code
_entity_poly.pdbx_strand_id
1 'polypeptide(L)' 'MEWLEANPLPEACVDCTEQECYNCEDAGMRWYLSSEDELKVRRKMLVSAIERLQRQLTAIDEELEMIGAKLC' A
#
# COMPACT_ATOMS: atom_id res chain seq x y z
N MET A 1 -12.46 1.47 6.20
CA MET A 1 -11.33 2.36 5.94
C MET A 1 -11.86 3.75 6.19
N GLU A 2 -11.52 4.28 7.34
CA GLU A 2 -11.98 5.59 7.82
C GLU A 2 -10.96 6.65 7.40
N TRP A 3 -11.46 7.65 6.68
CA TRP A 3 -10.70 8.84 6.32
C TRP A 3 -11.08 9.95 7.29
N LEU A 4 -10.07 10.57 7.88
CA LEU A 4 -10.19 11.64 8.85
C LEU A 4 -9.84 12.96 8.18
N GLU A 5 -10.59 14.01 8.51
CA GLU A 5 -10.25 15.37 8.12
C GLU A 5 -9.25 15.98 9.09
N ALA A 6 -8.21 16.63 8.57
CA ALA A 6 -7.25 17.38 9.36
C ALA A 6 -7.94 18.55 10.08
N ASN A 7 -7.67 18.66 11.38
CA ASN A 7 -8.15 19.75 12.21
C ASN A 7 -7.02 20.26 13.13
N PRO A 8 -6.54 21.51 12.96
CA PRO A 8 -6.99 22.48 11.97
C PRO A 8 -6.67 22.06 10.53
N LEU A 9 -7.38 22.65 9.57
CA LEU A 9 -7.12 22.41 8.15
C LEU A 9 -5.66 22.82 7.80
N PRO A 10 -4.98 22.08 6.91
CA PRO A 10 -3.68 22.49 6.38
C PRO A 10 -3.79 23.81 5.63
N GLU A 11 -2.76 24.65 5.67
CA GLU A 11 -2.75 25.97 5.01
C GLU A 11 -3.17 25.91 3.53
N ALA A 12 -2.71 24.89 2.81
CA ALA A 12 -3.06 24.65 1.40
C ALA A 12 -4.55 24.38 1.15
N CYS A 13 -5.32 24.06 2.20
CA CYS A 13 -6.71 23.63 2.13
C CYS A 13 -7.69 24.55 2.87
N VAL A 14 -7.20 25.61 3.55
CA VAL A 14 -8.02 26.51 4.38
C VAL A 14 -9.10 27.23 3.56
N ASP A 15 -8.77 27.65 2.33
CA ASP A 15 -9.65 28.42 1.45
C ASP A 15 -10.38 27.55 0.41
N CYS A 16 -10.19 26.22 0.43
CA CYS A 16 -10.83 25.31 -0.51
C CYS A 16 -12.10 24.70 0.07
N THR A 17 -13.16 24.66 -0.73
CA THR A 17 -14.30 23.80 -0.41
C THR A 17 -13.88 22.34 -0.43
N GLU A 18 -14.62 21.49 0.28
CA GLU A 18 -14.36 20.05 0.32
C GLU A 18 -14.30 19.44 -1.10
N GLN A 19 -15.21 19.85 -2.00
CA GLN A 19 -15.28 19.37 -3.38
C GLN A 19 -14.10 19.82 -4.25
N GLU A 20 -13.58 21.03 -4.03
CA GLU A 20 -12.39 21.53 -4.73
C GLU A 20 -11.12 20.79 -4.25
N CYS A 21 -11.09 20.39 -2.98
CA CYS A 21 -9.93 19.72 -2.39
C CYS A 21 -9.85 18.23 -2.77
N TYR A 22 -10.97 17.50 -2.94
CA TYR A 22 -10.94 16.08 -3.30
C TYR A 22 -10.16 15.74 -4.58
N ASN A 23 -10.02 16.70 -5.49
CA ASN A 23 -9.35 16.52 -6.77
C ASN A 23 -8.04 17.32 -6.89
N CYS A 24 -7.58 17.96 -5.81
CA CYS A 24 -6.32 18.71 -5.82
C CYS A 24 -5.13 17.83 -5.38
N GLU A 25 -3.91 18.25 -5.73
CA GLU A 25 -2.69 17.53 -5.36
C GLU A 25 -2.48 17.46 -3.83
N ASP A 26 -3.05 18.41 -3.10
CA ASP A 26 -2.98 18.50 -1.64
C ASP A 26 -4.13 17.76 -0.91
N ALA A 27 -4.99 17.03 -1.62
CA ALA A 27 -6.12 16.29 -1.04
C ALA A 27 -5.70 15.37 0.11
N GLY A 28 -4.53 14.75 -0.02
CA GLY A 28 -3.95 13.86 0.98
C GLY A 28 -3.42 14.56 2.24
N MET A 29 -3.30 15.89 2.23
CA MET A 29 -3.00 16.66 3.44
C MET A 29 -4.26 16.91 4.28
N ARG A 30 -5.42 17.08 3.61
CA ARG A 30 -6.71 17.29 4.27
C ARG A 30 -7.32 15.98 4.75
N TRP A 31 -7.28 14.95 3.92
CA TRP A 31 -7.87 13.65 4.21
C TRP A 31 -6.78 12.61 4.38
N TYR A 32 -6.68 12.04 5.59
CA TYR A 32 -5.70 11.01 5.91
C TYR A 32 -6.39 9.82 6.56
N LEU A 33 -5.76 8.65 6.52
CA LEU A 33 -6.29 7.48 7.22
C LEU A 33 -5.98 7.59 8.69
N SER A 34 -6.83 7.00 9.54
CA SER A 34 -6.42 6.76 10.92
C SER A 34 -5.13 5.91 10.94
N SER A 35 -4.26 6.12 11.95
CA SER A 35 -3.01 5.36 12.05
C SER A 35 -3.24 3.85 12.06
N GLU A 36 -4.37 3.40 12.61
CA GLU A 36 -4.77 1.99 12.58
C GLU A 36 -5.03 1.50 11.15
N ASP A 37 -5.81 2.25 10.36
CA ASP A 37 -6.14 1.87 8.98
C ASP A 37 -4.92 1.99 8.04
N GLU A 38 -4.05 2.97 8.26
CA GLU A 38 -2.74 3.07 7.63
C GLU A 38 -1.89 1.80 7.85
N LEU A 39 -1.82 1.33 9.10
CA LEU A 39 -1.12 0.09 9.44
C LEU A 39 -1.76 -1.13 8.80
N LYS A 40 -3.10 -1.20 8.74
CA LYS A 40 -3.81 -2.29 8.03
C LYS A 40 -3.48 -2.31 6.54
N VAL A 41 -3.48 -1.16 5.88
CA VAL A 41 -3.10 -1.05 4.45
C VAL A 41 -1.67 -1.48 4.24
N ARG A 42 -0.74 -0.95 5.04
CA ARG A 42 0.68 -1.31 4.95
C ARG A 42 0.90 -2.80 5.17
N ARG A 43 0.24 -3.39 6.18
CA ARG A 43 0.27 -4.84 6.43
C ARG A 43 -0.23 -5.62 5.22
N LYS A 44 -1.36 -5.22 4.62
CA LYS A 44 -1.92 -5.88 3.43
C LYS A 44 -0.91 -5.86 2.27
N MET A 45 -0.28 -4.72 2.01
CA MET A 45 0.74 -4.58 0.96
C MET A 45 1.94 -5.51 1.22
N LEU A 46 2.42 -5.58 2.46
CA LEU A 46 3.52 -6.46 2.84
C LEU A 46 3.17 -7.93 2.66
N VAL A 47 1.96 -8.34 3.06
CA VAL A 47 1.47 -9.71 2.85
C VAL A 47 1.45 -10.06 1.36
N SER A 48 0.88 -9.21 0.52
CA SER A 48 0.88 -9.45 -0.93
C SER A 48 2.29 -9.50 -1.54
N ALA A 49 3.23 -8.71 -1.02
CA ALA A 49 4.63 -8.79 -1.43
C ALA A 49 5.29 -10.11 -1.02
N ILE A 50 5.04 -10.58 0.21
CA ILE A 50 5.53 -11.88 0.71
C ILE A 50 4.98 -13.02 -0.14
N GLU A 51 3.67 -13.04 -0.43
CA GLU A 51 3.05 -14.07 -1.27
C GLU A 51 3.67 -14.12 -2.68
N ARG A 52 3.97 -12.95 -3.25
CA ARG A 52 4.65 -12.86 -4.55
C ARG A 52 6.08 -13.39 -4.49
N LEU A 53 6.79 -13.14 -3.39
CA LEU A 53 8.15 -13.66 -3.19
C LEU A 53 8.14 -15.17 -2.98
N GLN A 54 7.19 -15.70 -2.20
CA GLN A 54 7.02 -17.14 -1.99
C GLN A 54 6.79 -17.87 -3.31
N ARG A 55 5.92 -17.36 -4.19
CA ARG A 55 5.71 -17.93 -5.53
C ARG A 55 6.98 -17.95 -6.37
N GLN A 56 7.80 -16.90 -6.30
CA GLN A 56 9.08 -16.86 -7.02
C GLN A 56 10.09 -17.87 -6.47
N LEU A 57 10.16 -18.02 -5.14
CA LEU A 57 11.01 -19.03 -4.51
C LEU A 57 10.60 -20.44 -4.92
N THR A 58 9.30 -20.76 -4.89
CA THR A 58 8.79 -22.06 -5.34
C THR A 58 9.17 -22.35 -6.79
N ALA A 59 9.06 -21.37 -7.70
CA ALA A 59 9.47 -21.57 -9.09
C ALA A 59 10.98 -21.86 -9.23
N ILE A 60 11.82 -21.18 -8.44
CA ILE A 60 13.27 -21.44 -8.41
C ILE A 60 13.56 -22.84 -7.88
N ASP A 61 12.90 -23.25 -6.80
CA ASP A 61 13.10 -24.58 -6.21
C ASP A 61 12.74 -25.69 -7.21
N GLU A 62 11.62 -25.54 -7.93
CA GLU A 62 11.21 -26.46 -9.01
C GLU A 62 12.25 -26.53 -10.15
N GLU A 63 12.81 -25.39 -10.56
CA GLU A 63 13.88 -25.36 -11.57
C GLU A 63 15.15 -26.07 -11.10
N LEU A 64 15.55 -25.88 -9.85
CA LEU A 64 16.71 -26.54 -9.25
C LEU A 64 16.51 -28.05 -9.16
N GLU A 65 15.33 -28.51 -8.75
CA GLU A 65 14.98 -29.95 -8.72
C GLU A 65 15.07 -30.58 -10.11
N MET A 66 14.55 -29.90 -11.13
CA MET A 66 14.65 -30.36 -12.53
C MET A 66 16.10 -30.46 -13.01
N ILE A 67 16.96 -29.51 -12.63
CA ILE A 67 18.39 -29.57 -12.97
C ILE A 67 19.06 -30.74 -12.25
N GLY A 68 18.81 -30.90 -10.96
CA GLY A 68 19.33 -32.02 -10.16
C GLY A 68 18.91 -33.38 -10.72
N ALA A 69 17.65 -33.52 -11.14
CA ALA A 69 17.12 -34.76 -11.73
C ALA A 69 17.70 -35.08 -13.13
N LYS A 70 18.14 -34.08 -13.90
CA LYS A 70 18.77 -34.29 -15.22
C LYS A 70 20.24 -34.73 -15.15
N LEU A 71 20.88 -34.58 -13.99
CA LEU A 71 22.30 -34.88 -13.79
C LEU A 71 22.55 -36.26 -13.16
N CYS A 72 21.48 -36.98 -12.80
CA CYS A 72 21.50 -38.37 -12.32
C CYS A 72 21.12 -39.34 -13.45
#